data_AF-A0A845DGF0-F1
#
_entry.id   AF-A0A845DGF0-F1
#
_cell.length_a   1.000
_cell.length_b   1.000
_cell.length_c   1.000
_cell.angle_alpha   90.00
_cell.angle_beta   90.00
_cell.angle_gamma   90.00
#
_symmetry.space_group_name_H-M   'P 1'
#
loop_
_entity.id
_entity.type
_entity.pdbx_description
1 polymer ?
#
loop_
_entity_poly.entity_id
_entity_poly.type
_entity_poly.pdbx_seq_one_letter_code
_entity_poly.pdbx_strand_id
1 'polypeptide(L)'
;MPSLREWHEKYADDGFVIIGVHTPEFRHERDVQNVENSLTRLSIPFAVAIDNDWKTWRSYNNRYWPAMYFIDKTGQIRYLKIGEGQYGYSESVIQALLAEPYTAN
;
A
#
# COMPACT_ATOMS: atom_id res chain seq x y z
N MET A 1 4.64 6.05 -8.93
CA MET A 1 4.68 6.11 -7.45
C MET A 1 4.88 7.50 -6.81
N PRO A 2 4.87 8.67 -7.49
CA PRO A 2 4.95 9.95 -6.77
C PRO A 2 3.90 10.11 -5.66
N SER A 3 2.65 9.78 -5.96
CA SER A 3 1.53 9.97 -5.03
C SER A 3 1.66 9.18 -3.72
N LEU A 4 2.25 7.98 -3.72
CA LEU A 4 2.42 7.20 -2.48
C LEU A 4 3.46 7.82 -1.54
N ARG A 5 4.53 8.40 -2.09
CA ARG A 5 5.54 9.10 -1.30
C ARG A 5 4.98 10.39 -0.72
N GLU A 6 4.28 11.15 -1.55
CA GLU A 6 3.59 12.38 -1.13
C GLU A 6 2.57 12.11 -0.01
N TRP A 7 1.75 11.05 -0.11
CA TRP A 7 0.82 10.71 0.96
C TRP A 7 1.52 10.22 2.23
N HIS A 8 2.61 9.46 2.11
CA HIS A 8 3.40 9.07 3.27
C HIS A 8 3.92 10.31 4.00
N GLU A 9 4.61 11.20 3.29
CA GLU A 9 5.18 12.43 3.86
C GLU A 9 4.09 13.34 4.46
N LYS A 10 2.95 13.46 3.78
CA LYS A 10 1.87 14.37 4.18
C LYS A 10 1.09 13.90 5.41
N TYR A 11 0.90 12.59 5.56
CA TYR A 11 -0.06 12.04 6.53
C TYR A 11 0.56 11.07 7.57
N ALA A 12 1.86 10.78 7.51
CA ALA A 12 2.50 9.87 8.47
C ALA A 12 2.31 10.33 9.92
N ASP A 13 2.47 11.62 10.18
CA ASP A 13 2.31 12.22 11.51
C ASP A 13 0.84 12.25 11.98
N ASP A 14 -0.12 12.13 11.04
CA ASP A 14 -1.55 12.02 11.32
C ASP A 14 -1.99 10.57 11.61
N GLY A 15 -1.04 9.62 11.57
CA GLY A 15 -1.28 8.20 11.82
C GLY A 15 -1.57 7.38 10.56
N PHE A 16 -1.34 7.92 9.35
CA PHE A 16 -1.45 7.14 8.12
C PHE A 16 -0.20 6.27 7.90
N VAL A 17 -0.42 4.99 7.60
CA VAL A 17 0.66 4.03 7.35
C VAL A 17 0.47 3.40 5.97
N ILE A 18 1.55 3.33 5.20
CA ILE A 18 1.62 2.55 3.96
C ILE A 18 2.48 1.31 4.20
N ILE A 19 1.99 0.16 3.75
CA ILE A 19 2.78 -1.07 3.63
C ILE A 19 2.72 -1.48 2.16
N GLY A 20 3.86 -1.44 1.48
CA GLY A 20 3.98 -2.01 0.14
C GLY A 20 4.03 -3.54 0.24
N VAL A 21 3.25 -4.26 -0.57
CA VAL A 21 3.37 -5.72 -0.70
C VAL A 21 3.90 -6.02 -2.09
N HIS A 22 5.20 -6.32 -2.16
CA HIS A 22 5.85 -6.69 -3.42
C HIS A 22 5.54 -8.16 -3.73
N THR A 23 4.55 -8.38 -4.59
CA THR A 23 4.27 -9.71 -5.16
C THR A 23 4.85 -9.73 -6.58
N PRO A 24 5.75 -10.67 -6.91
CA PRO A 24 6.46 -10.68 -8.19
C PRO A 24 5.57 -11.22 -9.32
N GLU A 25 5.48 -10.48 -10.41
CA GLU A 25 4.87 -10.89 -11.69
C GLU A 25 5.84 -11.79 -12.47
N PHE A 26 7.13 -11.45 -12.48
CA PHE A 26 8.17 -12.18 -13.19
C PHE A 26 9.18 -12.85 -12.26
N ARG A 27 9.88 -13.90 -12.75
CA ARG A 27 10.86 -14.64 -11.93
C ARG A 27 11.98 -13.75 -11.37
N HIS A 28 12.44 -12.77 -12.13
CA HIS A 28 13.55 -11.90 -11.73
C HIS A 28 13.16 -10.93 -10.60
N GLU A 29 11.86 -10.67 -10.42
CA GLU A 29 11.34 -9.83 -9.33
C GLU A 29 11.29 -10.57 -7.99
N ARG A 30 11.58 -11.88 -7.96
CA ARG A 30 11.75 -12.64 -6.72
C ARG A 30 13.08 -12.35 -6.01
N ASP A 31 14.04 -11.82 -6.74
CA ASP A 31 15.35 -11.48 -6.17
C ASP A 31 15.20 -10.25 -5.26
N VAL A 32 15.34 -10.47 -3.96
CA VAL A 32 15.21 -9.43 -2.94
C VAL A 32 16.19 -8.28 -3.18
N GLN A 33 17.39 -8.56 -3.68
CA GLN A 33 18.38 -7.52 -3.92
C GLN A 33 17.92 -6.55 -5.03
N ASN A 34 17.26 -7.07 -6.07
CA ASN A 34 16.70 -6.25 -7.14
C ASN A 34 15.55 -5.36 -6.64
N VAL A 35 14.75 -5.88 -5.71
CA VAL A 35 13.68 -5.12 -5.05
C VAL A 35 14.29 -4.02 -4.19
N GLU A 36 15.23 -4.33 -3.30
CA GLU A 36 15.93 -3.35 -2.45
C GLU A 36 16.60 -2.23 -3.25
N ASN A 37 17.30 -2.58 -4.34
CA ASN A 37 17.92 -1.62 -5.25
C ASN A 37 16.87 -0.69 -5.88
N SER A 38 15.68 -1.22 -6.19
CA SER A 38 14.57 -0.43 -6.75
C SER A 38 13.91 0.45 -5.70
N LEU A 39 13.72 -0.02 -4.47
CA LEU A 39 13.21 0.78 -3.35
C LEU A 39 14.14 1.96 -3.05
N THR A 40 15.45 1.71 -3.05
CA THR A 40 16.48 2.75 -2.86
C THR A 40 16.44 3.77 -3.99
N ARG A 41 16.45 3.33 -5.25
CA ARG A 41 16.40 4.21 -6.43
C ARG A 41 15.13 5.05 -6.50
N LEU A 42 14.01 4.51 -6.04
CA LEU A 42 12.71 5.19 -6.03
C LEU A 42 12.47 6.01 -4.75
N SER A 43 13.42 6.00 -3.81
CA SER A 43 13.33 6.66 -2.50
C SER A 43 12.02 6.33 -1.79
N ILE A 44 11.70 5.04 -1.67
CA ILE A 44 10.47 4.57 -1.02
C ILE A 44 10.63 4.70 0.51
N PRO A 45 9.86 5.57 1.19
CA PRO A 45 10.06 5.88 2.61
C PRO A 45 9.33 4.92 3.57
N PHE A 46 8.45 4.07 3.03
CA PHE A 46 7.60 3.17 3.80
C PHE A 46 8.04 1.71 3.72
N ALA A 47 7.58 0.90 4.67
CA ALA A 47 7.90 -0.52 4.74
C ALA A 47 7.37 -1.28 3.51
N VAL A 48 8.16 -2.25 3.04
CA VAL A 48 7.79 -3.15 1.94
C VAL A 48 7.97 -4.60 2.36
N ALA A 49 6.90 -5.37 2.31
CA ALA A 49 6.91 -6.81 2.50
C ALA A 49 7.17 -7.54 1.18
N ILE A 50 8.03 -8.56 1.21
CA ILE A 50 8.30 -9.43 0.05
C ILE A 50 7.35 -10.63 0.09
N ASP A 51 6.46 -10.73 -0.90
CA ASP A 51 5.47 -11.81 -1.02
C ASP A 51 5.80 -12.76 -2.18
N ASN A 52 7.02 -13.30 -2.18
CA ASN A 52 7.52 -14.18 -3.24
C ASN A 52 6.71 -15.48 -3.42
N ASP A 53 6.06 -15.93 -2.34
CA ASP A 53 5.22 -17.13 -2.29
C ASP A 53 3.73 -16.82 -2.57
N TRP A 54 3.38 -15.55 -2.81
CA TRP A 54 2.02 -15.08 -3.07
C TRP A 54 1.04 -15.40 -1.92
N LYS A 55 1.54 -15.49 -0.68
CA LYS A 55 0.72 -15.82 0.50
C LYS A 55 -0.21 -14.67 0.83
N THR A 56 0.32 -13.45 0.93
CA THR A 56 -0.49 -12.25 1.21
C THR A 56 -1.45 -11.98 0.05
N TRP A 57 -0.96 -12.07 -1.18
CA TRP A 57 -1.76 -11.92 -2.40
C TRP A 57 -3.00 -12.82 -2.39
N ARG A 58 -2.82 -14.12 -2.10
CA ARG A 58 -3.92 -15.08 -2.03
C ARG A 58 -4.84 -14.81 -0.85
N SER A 59 -4.30 -14.46 0.32
CA SER A 59 -5.10 -14.14 1.51
C SER A 59 -6.02 -12.94 1.30
N TYR A 60 -5.58 -11.95 0.51
CA TYR A 60 -6.39 -10.79 0.11
C TYR A 60 -7.29 -11.07 -1.10
N ASN A 61 -7.28 -12.30 -1.63
CA ASN A 61 -7.95 -12.70 -2.87
C ASN A 61 -7.67 -11.70 -4.03
N ASN A 62 -6.45 -11.16 -4.08
CA ASN A 62 -6.09 -10.17 -5.09
C ASN A 62 -5.90 -10.85 -6.46
N ARG A 63 -6.12 -10.10 -7.53
CA ARG A 63 -5.95 -10.56 -8.93
C ARG A 63 -5.32 -9.52 -9.84
N TYR A 64 -4.92 -8.37 -9.30
CA TYR A 64 -4.55 -7.21 -10.10
C TYR A 64 -3.32 -6.50 -9.56
N TRP A 65 -2.50 -6.01 -10.49
CA TRP A 65 -1.49 -4.99 -10.21
C TRP A 65 -1.85 -3.67 -10.92
N PRO A 66 -1.68 -2.50 -10.26
CA PRO A 66 -1.60 -2.35 -8.81
C PRO A 66 -2.98 -2.55 -8.16
N ALA A 67 -2.99 -2.87 -6.88
CA ALA A 67 -4.17 -2.87 -6.02
C ALA A 67 -3.86 -2.17 -4.70
N MET A 68 -4.79 -1.39 -4.16
CA MET A 68 -4.68 -0.74 -2.86
C MET A 68 -5.90 -1.07 -2.00
N TYR A 69 -5.65 -1.52 -0.77
CA TYR A 69 -6.66 -1.80 0.23
C TYR A 69 -6.56 -0.74 1.33
N PHE A 70 -7.62 0.03 1.55
CA PHE A 70 -7.67 1.05 2.58
C PHE A 70 -8.28 0.46 3.83
N ILE A 71 -7.55 0.51 4.93
CA ILE A 71 -7.88 -0.13 6.20
C ILE A 71 -8.07 0.97 7.24
N ASP A 72 -9.18 0.91 7.99
CA ASP A 72 -9.45 1.89 9.03
C ASP A 72 -8.71 1.60 10.34
N LYS A 73 -8.88 2.48 11.33
CA LYS A 73 -8.23 2.40 12.64
C LYS A 73 -8.63 1.15 13.45
N THR A 74 -9.69 0.45 13.05
CA THR A 74 -10.14 -0.81 13.67
C THR A 74 -9.63 -2.06 12.94
N GLY A 75 -8.88 -1.90 11.85
CA GLY A 75 -8.32 -3.00 11.07
C GLY A 75 -9.26 -3.51 9.96
N GLN A 76 -10.36 -2.81 9.69
CA GLN A 76 -11.34 -3.25 8.70
C GLN A 76 -11.00 -2.67 7.32
N ILE A 77 -11.09 -3.50 6.26
CA ILE A 77 -10.96 -3.03 4.88
C ILE A 77 -12.21 -2.23 4.52
N ARG A 78 -12.04 -0.97 4.15
CA ARG A 78 -13.12 -0.03 3.84
C ARG A 78 -13.24 0.30 2.36
N TYR A 79 -12.13 0.23 1.64
CA TYR A 79 -12.12 0.48 0.21
C TYR A 79 -11.05 -0.37 -0.48
N LEU A 80 -11.37 -0.81 -1.70
CA LEU A 80 -10.46 -1.49 -2.60
C LEU A 80 -10.37 -0.70 -3.89
N LYS A 81 -9.15 -0.31 -4.26
CA LYS A 81 -8.83 0.31 -5.54
C LYS A 81 -8.05 -0.67 -6.39
N ILE A 82 -8.54 -0.95 -7.59
CA ILE A 82 -7.89 -1.79 -8.59
C ILE A 82 -7.39 -0.94 -9.76
N GLY A 83 -6.22 -1.27 -10.30
CA GLY A 83 -5.65 -0.63 -11.48
C GLY A 83 -4.93 0.69 -11.16
N GLU A 84 -4.41 1.39 -12.16
CA GLU A 84 -3.73 2.68 -12.01
C GLU A 84 -4.72 3.87 -11.96
N GLY A 85 -4.29 5.02 -11.42
CA GLY A 85 -5.05 6.28 -11.48
C GLY A 85 -5.95 6.53 -10.28
N GLN A 86 -6.93 7.43 -10.43
CA GLN A 86 -7.87 7.85 -9.38
C GLN A 86 -7.20 8.30 -8.07
N TYR A 87 -6.05 8.98 -8.19
CA TYR A 87 -5.26 9.40 -7.03
C TYR A 87 -6.01 10.40 -6.13
N GLY A 88 -6.72 11.38 -6.71
CA GLY A 88 -7.52 12.32 -5.90
C GLY A 88 -8.64 11.65 -5.11
N TYR A 89 -9.31 10.65 -5.69
CA TYR A 89 -10.30 9.85 -4.97
C TYR A 89 -9.65 9.02 -3.86
N SER A 90 -8.53 8.35 -4.17
CA SER A 90 -7.76 7.58 -3.19
C SER A 90 -7.32 8.45 -1.99
N GLU A 91 -6.86 9.67 -2.25
CA GLU A 91 -6.49 10.62 -1.20
C GLU A 91 -7.70 11.07 -0.37
N SER A 92 -8.87 11.28 -0.99
CA SER A 92 -10.10 11.59 -0.25
C SER A 92 -10.52 10.46 0.70
N VAL A 93 -10.28 9.20 0.32
CA VAL A 93 -10.51 8.04 1.20
C VAL A 93 -9.54 8.07 2.39
N ILE A 94 -8.26 8.38 2.17
CA ILE A 94 -7.28 8.53 3.26
C ILE A 94 -7.74 9.60 4.24
N GLN A 95 -8.09 10.79 3.75
CA GLN A 95 -8.55 11.91 4.57
C GLN A 95 -9.81 11.56 5.36
N ALA A 96 -10.77 10.86 4.73
CA ALA A 96 -11.98 10.42 5.40
C ALA A 96 -11.68 9.45 6.55
N LEU A 97 -10.84 8.42 6.32
CA LEU A 97 -10.48 7.44 7.35
C LEU A 97 -9.62 8.04 8.46
N LEU A 98 -8.77 9.02 8.17
CA LEU A 98 -8.02 9.76 9.19
C LEU A 98 -8.94 10.58 10.09
N ALA A 99 -10.00 11.17 9.54
CA ALA A 99 -10.97 11.96 10.29
C ALA A 99 -11.90 11.09 11.17
N GLU A 100 -12.06 9.80 10.89
CA GLU A 100 -12.87 8.89 11.71
C GLU A 100 -12.27 8.75 13.13
N PRO A 101 -13.07 8.81 14.20
CA PRO A 101 -12.59 8.53 15.54
C PRO A 101 -12.20 7.05 15.68
N TYR A 102 -11.21 6.75 16.52
CA TYR A 102 -10.99 5.37 16.94
C TYR A 102 -12.06 4.97 17.94
N THR A 103 -12.97 4.09 17.53
CA THR A 103 -13.96 3.46 18.40
C THR A 103 -13.66 1.97 18.49
N ALA A 104 -13.06 1.54 19.60
CA ALA A 104 -12.93 0.11 19.90
C ALA A 104 -14.34 -0.49 20.09
N ASN A 105 -14.58 -1.66 19.50
CA ASN A 105 -15.76 -2.48 19.76
C ASN A 105 -15.66 -3.15 21.13
#